data_AF-A0A437PI42-F1
#
_entry.id   AF-A0A437PI42-F1
#
_cell.length_a   1.000
_cell.length_b   1.000
_cell.length_c   1.000
_cell.angle_alpha   90.00
_cell.angle_beta   90.00
_cell.angle_gamma   90.00
#
_symmetry.space_group_name_H-M   'P 1'
#
loop_
_entity.id
_entity.type
_entity.pdbx_description
1 polymer ?
#
loop_
_entity_poly.entity_id
_entity_poly.type
_entity_poly.pdbx_seq_one_letter_code
_entity_poly.pdbx_strand_id
1 'polypeptide(L)'
;MADRLLTVVASTPPHPVARDGDAPHRIRELDRVELLAGVLGDEEVAVPAGAVGTVVSVWAEGAAFEVEFTQPVDALATVDAGLLRVVERAPA
;
A
#
# COMPACT_ATOMS: atom_id res chain seq x y z
N MET A 1 21.71 6.48 -36.71
CA MET A 1 22.11 7.69 -35.96
C MET A 1 21.16 7.82 -34.80
N ALA A 2 21.70 8.04 -33.61
CA ALA A 2 21.00 8.00 -32.34
C ALA A 2 19.91 9.07 -32.23
N ASP A 3 18.86 8.80 -31.47
CA ASP A 3 18.50 9.74 -30.41
C ASP A 3 17.86 9.05 -29.20
N ARG A 4 18.36 9.43 -28.03
CA ARG A 4 17.95 9.04 -26.68
C ARG A 4 17.03 10.13 -26.11
N LEU A 5 16.50 9.86 -24.90
CA LEU A 5 15.85 10.76 -23.92
C LEU A 5 14.31 10.84 -24.06
N LEU A 6 13.49 10.67 -23.01
CA LEU A 6 13.62 11.17 -21.64
C LEU A 6 13.13 10.19 -20.56
N THR A 7 13.99 10.01 -19.56
CA THR A 7 13.66 9.55 -18.21
C THR A 7 12.91 10.67 -17.48
N VAL A 8 11.72 10.38 -16.93
CA VAL A 8 11.08 11.22 -15.92
C VAL A 8 11.39 10.62 -14.55
N VAL A 9 12.33 11.22 -13.84
CA VAL A 9 12.56 10.96 -12.41
C VAL A 9 11.57 11.84 -11.64
N ALA A 10 10.49 11.25 -11.13
CA ALA A 10 9.62 11.94 -10.19
C ALA A 10 10.39 12.17 -8.88
N SER A 11 10.57 13.44 -8.52
CA SER A 11 11.25 13.85 -7.30
C SER A 11 10.37 13.55 -6.08
N THR A 12 10.84 12.68 -5.19
CA THR A 12 10.14 12.31 -3.95
C THR A 12 10.15 13.49 -2.96
N PRO A 13 9.01 13.92 -2.41
CA PRO A 13 8.99 14.91 -1.33
C PRO A 13 9.59 14.32 -0.04
N PRO A 14 10.14 15.17 0.87
CA PRO A 14 10.75 14.68 2.10
C PRO A 14 9.72 13.96 2.96
N HIS A 15 10.02 12.70 3.32
CA HIS A 15 9.23 11.94 4.28
C HIS A 15 9.23 12.67 5.63
N PRO A 16 8.06 12.90 6.26
CA PRO A 16 8.02 13.39 7.63
C PRO A 16 8.69 12.34 8.53
N VAL A 17 9.71 12.78 9.27
CA VAL A 17 10.39 11.97 10.29
C VAL A 17 9.37 11.54 11.37
N ALA A 18 9.03 10.25 11.37
CA ALA A 18 8.23 9.65 12.42
C ALA A 18 8.97 9.78 13.76
N ARG A 19 8.25 10.14 14.82
CA ARG A 19 8.80 10.24 16.17
C ARG A 19 8.96 8.85 16.77
N ASP A 20 10.15 8.58 17.32
CA ASP A 20 10.47 7.40 18.13
C ASP A 20 9.53 7.32 19.34
N GLY A 21 8.72 6.28 19.43
CA GLY A 21 7.81 6.10 20.57
C GLY A 21 6.91 4.85 20.56
N ASP A 22 6.78 4.17 19.43
CA ASP A 22 6.18 2.84 19.31
C ASP A 22 6.98 2.13 18.22
N ALA A 23 7.54 0.96 18.47
CA ALA A 23 8.09 0.19 17.36
C ALA A 23 6.88 -0.11 16.46
N PRO A 24 6.79 0.46 15.24
CA PRO A 24 5.58 0.34 14.44
C PRO A 24 5.35 -1.15 14.22
N HIS A 25 4.26 -1.67 14.78
CA HIS A 25 3.95 -3.10 14.66
C HIS A 25 3.77 -3.39 13.17
N ARG A 26 4.80 -3.99 12.56
CA ARG A 26 4.89 -4.30 11.12
C ARG A 26 3.58 -4.95 10.67
N ILE A 27 2.98 -4.42 9.61
CA ILE A 27 1.82 -5.04 8.97
C ILE A 27 2.21 -6.47 8.54
N ARG A 28 1.32 -7.42 8.74
CA ARG A 28 1.53 -8.84 8.44
C ARG A 28 0.47 -9.35 7.48
N GLU A 29 0.72 -10.51 6.88
CA GLU A 29 -0.33 -11.25 6.18
C GLU A 29 -1.53 -11.48 7.11
N LEU A 30 -2.71 -11.42 6.52
CA LEU A 30 -4.02 -11.52 7.16
C LEU A 30 -4.40 -10.36 8.09
N ASP A 31 -3.55 -9.35 8.28
CA ASP A 31 -4.02 -8.09 8.87
C ASP A 31 -5.09 -7.46 7.95
N ARG A 32 -6.13 -6.89 8.55
CA ARG A 32 -7.05 -6.01 7.81
C ARG A 32 -6.51 -4.60 7.82
N VAL A 33 -6.52 -3.96 6.65
CA VAL A 33 -6.00 -2.62 6.45
C VAL A 33 -7.01 -1.73 5.75
N GLU A 34 -7.04 -0.47 6.14
CA GLU A 34 -7.77 0.58 5.44
C GLU A 34 -6.82 1.37 4.56
N LEU A 35 -7.28 1.67 3.34
CA LEU A 35 -6.58 2.47 2.37
C LEU A 35 -6.76 3.97 2.65
N LEU A 36 -5.66 4.72 2.78
CA LEU A 36 -5.68 6.14 3.14
C LEU A 36 -5.90 7.07 1.94
N ALA A 37 -5.57 6.63 0.73
CA ALA A 37 -5.74 7.37 -0.52
C ALA A 37 -6.08 6.39 -1.66
N GLY A 38 -6.90 6.81 -2.63
CA GLY A 38 -7.30 5.92 -3.72
C GLY A 38 -6.11 5.40 -4.54
N VAL A 39 -6.18 4.13 -4.95
CA VAL A 39 -5.16 3.45 -5.76
C VAL A 39 -5.79 2.77 -6.97
N LEU A 40 -4.96 2.38 -7.93
CA LEU A 40 -5.34 1.43 -8.98
C LEU A 40 -4.90 0.04 -8.53
N GLY A 41 -5.86 -0.88 -8.47
CA GLY A 41 -5.58 -2.31 -8.40
C GLY A 41 -5.22 -2.87 -9.76
N ASP A 42 -5.07 -4.18 -9.78
CA ASP A 42 -4.91 -4.97 -10.99
C ASP A 42 -6.08 -4.72 -11.95
N GLU A 43 -5.83 -4.92 -13.25
CA GLU A 43 -6.81 -4.63 -14.32
C GLU A 43 -7.30 -3.16 -14.36
N GLU A 44 -6.52 -2.24 -13.78
CA GLU A 44 -6.81 -0.80 -13.72
C GLU A 44 -8.08 -0.46 -12.92
N VAL A 45 -8.50 -1.33 -12.00
CA VAL A 45 -9.66 -1.12 -11.15
C VAL A 45 -9.37 -0.10 -10.06
N ALA A 46 -10.14 0.99 -10.01
CA ALA A 46 -9.98 2.02 -9.00
C ALA A 46 -10.53 1.58 -7.63
N VAL A 47 -9.67 1.56 -6.61
CA VAL A 47 -10.04 1.31 -5.21
C VAL A 47 -10.05 2.65 -4.46
N PRO A 48 -11.20 3.09 -3.90
CA PRO A 48 -11.29 4.38 -3.24
C PRO A 48 -10.64 4.37 -1.85
N ALA A 49 -10.22 5.55 -1.38
CA ALA A 49 -9.82 5.74 0.02
C ALA A 49 -10.94 5.31 0.99
N GLY A 50 -10.58 4.77 2.14
CA GLY A 50 -11.48 4.19 3.13
C GLY A 50 -11.89 2.74 2.84
N ALA A 51 -11.53 2.18 1.68
CA ALA A 51 -11.72 0.76 1.41
C ALA A 51 -10.91 -0.07 2.42
N VAL A 52 -11.51 -1.16 2.92
CA VAL A 52 -10.86 -2.09 3.84
C VAL A 52 -10.60 -3.39 3.11
N GLY A 53 -9.34 -3.81 3.08
CA GLY A 53 -8.91 -5.06 2.50
C GLY A 53 -8.14 -5.93 3.48
N THR A 54 -7.77 -7.12 3.02
CA THR A 54 -6.94 -8.08 3.76
C THR A 54 -5.59 -8.15 3.10
N VAL A 55 -4.51 -8.07 3.88
CA VAL A 55 -3.16 -8.28 3.37
C VAL A 55 -2.98 -9.76 3.02
N VAL A 56 -2.64 -10.06 1.78
CA VAL A 56 -2.43 -11.43 1.31
C VAL A 56 -0.95 -11.76 1.07
N SER A 57 -0.12 -10.75 0.79
CA SER A 57 1.33 -10.90 0.62
C SER A 57 2.08 -9.67 1.15
N VAL A 58 3.29 -9.88 1.68
CA VAL A 58 4.21 -8.80 2.11
C VAL A 58 5.42 -8.72 1.17
N TRP A 59 5.69 -7.53 0.63
CA TRP A 59 6.78 -7.31 -0.33
C TRP A 59 7.90 -6.45 0.24
N ALA A 60 9.12 -6.69 -0.27
CA ALA A 60 10.31 -5.88 -0.01
C ALA A 60 10.46 -5.49 1.47
N GLU A 61 10.38 -6.48 2.36
CA GLU A 61 10.51 -6.26 3.80
C GLU A 61 9.46 -5.27 4.37
N GLY A 62 8.23 -5.30 3.85
CA GLY A 62 7.12 -4.46 4.32
C GLY A 62 7.13 -3.03 3.78
N ALA A 63 7.85 -2.77 2.69
CA ALA A 63 7.73 -1.51 1.96
C ALA A 63 6.40 -1.44 1.19
N ALA A 64 5.87 -2.59 0.74
CA ALA A 64 4.60 -2.71 0.05
C ALA A 64 3.86 -4.01 0.43
N PHE A 65 2.56 -4.03 0.16
CA PHE A 65 1.66 -5.11 0.53
C PHE A 65 0.70 -5.41 -0.62
N GLU A 66 0.48 -6.68 -0.90
CA GLU A 66 -0.66 -7.08 -1.73
C GLU A 66 -1.90 -7.15 -0.85
N VAL A 67 -2.94 -6.44 -1.25
CA VAL A 67 -4.18 -6.31 -0.48
C VAL A 67 -5.36 -6.72 -1.36
N GLU A 68 -6.12 -7.69 -0.87
CA GLU A 68 -7.39 -8.10 -1.47
C GLU A 68 -8.53 -7.26 -0.89
N PHE A 69 -9.24 -6.56 -1.76
CA PHE A 69 -10.46 -5.82 -1.45
C PHE A 69 -11.66 -6.57 -2.00
N THR A 70 -12.70 -6.70 -1.18
CA THR A 70 -14.01 -7.26 -1.59
C THR A 70 -15.13 -6.23 -1.54
N GLN A 71 -14.86 -5.07 -0.93
CA GLN A 71 -15.79 -3.94 -0.83
C GLN A 71 -15.00 -2.62 -0.79
N PRO A 72 -15.48 -1.55 -1.44
CA PRO A 72 -16.69 -1.47 -2.28
C PRO A 72 -16.52 -2.09 -3.68
N VAL A 73 -15.32 -2.55 -4.02
CA VAL A 73 -14.98 -3.16 -5.31
C VAL A 73 -14.15 -4.42 -5.05
N ASP A 74 -14.37 -5.46 -5.85
CA ASP A 74 -13.52 -6.64 -5.89
C ASP A 74 -12.24 -6.30 -6.67
N ALA A 75 -11.10 -6.22 -5.98
CA ALA A 75 -9.81 -5.87 -6.58
C ALA A 75 -8.65 -6.40 -5.75
N LEU A 76 -7.55 -6.72 -6.42
CA LEU A 76 -6.24 -6.95 -5.81
C LEU A 76 -5.35 -5.74 -6.10
N ALA A 77 -4.58 -5.25 -5.12
CA ALA A 77 -3.67 -4.14 -5.36
C ALA A 77 -2.37 -4.30 -4.59
N THR A 78 -1.25 -3.93 -5.22
CA THR A 78 0.01 -3.69 -4.50
C THR A 78 0.03 -2.26 -3.99
N VAL A 79 0.12 -2.09 -2.67
CA VAL A 79 -0.04 -0.80 -1.98
C VAL A 79 1.19 -0.50 -1.13
N ASP A 80 1.72 0.71 -1.24
CA ASP A 80 2.80 1.21 -0.39
C ASP A 80 2.38 1.24 1.09
N ALA A 81 3.32 0.91 1.99
CA ALA A 81 3.08 0.89 3.44
C ALA A 81 2.48 2.19 3.99
N GLY A 82 2.92 3.34 3.44
CA GLY A 82 2.47 4.66 3.87
C GLY A 82 1.01 4.98 3.53
N LEU A 83 0.36 4.17 2.69
CA LEU A 83 -1.05 4.31 2.32
C LEU A 83 -1.97 3.38 3.11
N LEU A 84 -1.44 2.63 4.07
CA LEU A 84 -2.19 1.63 4.83
C LEU A 84 -2.26 1.98 6.30
N ARG A 85 -3.44 1.75 6.87
CA ARG A 85 -3.65 1.73 8.33
C ARG A 85 -4.21 0.39 8.74
N VAL A 86 -3.56 -0.30 9.67
CA VAL A 86 -4.13 -1.53 10.25
C VAL A 86 -5.38 -1.19 11.05
N VAL A 87 -6.47 -1.88 10.76
CA VAL A 87 -7.75 -1.76 11.47
C VAL A 87 -8.10 -3.02 12.25
N GLU A 88 -7.55 -4.18 11.87
CA GLU A 88 -7.67 -5.42 12.61
C GLU A 88 -6.39 -6.25 12.44
N ARG A 89 -5.91 -6.85 13.52
CA ARG A 89 -4.73 -7.73 13.49
C ARG A 89 -5.13 -9.16 13.21
N ALA A 90 -4.31 -9.86 12.44
CA ALA A 90 -4.39 -11.30 12.37
C ALA A 90 -4.26 -11.92 13.78
N PRO A 91 -4.98 -13.03 14.07
CA PRO A 91 -4.79 -13.77 15.31
C PRO A 91 -3.34 -14.28 15.42
N ALA A 92 -2.86 -14.40 16.66
CA ALA A 92 -1.50 -14.86 16.97
C ALA A 92 -1.33 -16.37 16.81
#